data_AF-A0A356KH28-F1
#
_entry.id   AF-A0A356KH28-F1
#
_cell.length_a   1.000
_cell.length_b   1.000
_cell.length_c   1.000
_cell.angle_alpha   90.00
_cell.angle_beta   90.00
_cell.angle_gamma   90.00
#
_symmetry.space_group_name_H-M   'P 1'
#
loop_
_entity.id
_entity.type
_entity.pdbx_description
1 polymer ?
#
loop_
_entity_poly.entity_id
_entity_poly.type
_entity_poly.pdbx_seq_one_letter_code
_entity_poly.pdbx_strand_id
1 'polypeptide(L)'
;MSDLEQLHATRDAFVEGMRALIERVEEDTPEAELRGIVGRAGQVLRGAAVHLDTLADLDFSSADPDEILRVLSRAQHLPRMVLAFGQVLHHEEKSTAWVPAQLEAIELISQLSTLVQEWLASSALDPRQLLGELDEEFDEEFDEDEFDEDDELEGGEAT
;
A
#
# COMPACT_ATOMS: atom_id res chain seq x y z
N MET A 1 -9.41 9.39 -27.18
CA MET A 1 -9.55 9.05 -25.76
C MET A 1 -9.57 10.36 -25.01
N SER A 2 -10.60 10.60 -24.22
CA SER A 2 -10.67 11.77 -23.34
C SER A 2 -9.71 11.61 -22.16
N ASP A 3 -9.37 12.71 -21.48
CA ASP A 3 -8.47 12.70 -20.33
C ASP A 3 -8.99 11.79 -19.20
N LEU A 4 -10.32 11.75 -18.99
CA LEU A 4 -10.96 10.86 -18.03
C LEU A 4 -10.89 9.38 -18.45
N GLU A 5 -11.05 9.08 -19.74
CA GLU A 5 -10.89 7.71 -20.26
C GLU A 5 -9.44 7.23 -20.10
N GLN A 6 -8.46 8.10 -20.31
CA GLN A 6 -7.04 7.78 -20.08
C GLN A 6 -6.79 7.50 -18.59
N LEU A 7 -7.34 8.31 -17.70
CA LEU A 7 -7.20 8.14 -16.25
C LEU A 7 -7.77 6.79 -15.78
N HIS A 8 -8.96 6.42 -16.25
CA HIS A 8 -9.58 5.13 -15.96
C HIS A 8 -8.76 3.96 -16.54
N ALA A 9 -8.22 4.11 -17.75
CA ALA A 9 -7.35 3.10 -18.34
C ALA A 9 -6.05 2.90 -17.54
N THR A 10 -5.41 3.99 -17.06
CA THR A 10 -4.21 3.93 -16.23
C THR A 10 -4.51 3.25 -14.88
N ARG A 11 -5.66 3.59 -14.25
CA ARG A 11 -6.14 2.96 -13.01
C ARG A 11 -6.34 1.46 -13.19
N ASP A 12 -7.06 1.06 -14.25
CA ASP A 12 -7.38 -0.34 -14.51
C ASP A 12 -6.12 -1.16 -14.77
N ALA A 13 -5.16 -0.62 -15.54
CA ALA A 13 -3.88 -1.25 -15.79
C ALA A 13 -3.07 -1.46 -14.49
N PHE A 14 -3.04 -0.46 -13.61
CA PHE A 14 -2.39 -0.59 -12.30
C PHE A 14 -3.06 -1.68 -11.44
N VAL A 15 -4.39 -1.67 -11.35
CA VAL A 15 -5.16 -2.65 -10.57
C VAL A 15 -4.93 -4.07 -11.09
N GLU A 16 -5.02 -4.27 -12.41
CA GLU A 16 -4.77 -5.57 -13.04
C GLU A 16 -3.34 -6.05 -12.77
N GLY A 17 -2.35 -5.18 -12.99
CA GLY A 17 -0.95 -5.51 -12.76
C GLY A 17 -0.65 -5.83 -11.29
N MET A 18 -1.21 -5.07 -10.35
CA MET A 18 -1.05 -5.36 -8.92
C MET A 18 -1.70 -6.68 -8.50
N ARG A 19 -2.88 -7.02 -9.03
CA ARG A 19 -3.52 -8.32 -8.76
C ARG A 19 -2.67 -9.46 -9.28
N ALA A 20 -2.19 -9.36 -10.52
CA ALA A 20 -1.33 -10.37 -11.13
C ALA A 20 0.01 -10.53 -10.38
N LEU A 21 0.58 -9.43 -9.90
CA LEU A 21 1.80 -9.45 -9.10
C LEU A 21 1.59 -10.17 -7.76
N ILE A 22 0.48 -9.90 -7.06
CA ILE A 22 0.19 -10.53 -5.77
C ILE A 22 -0.01 -12.04 -5.92
N GLU A 23 -0.75 -12.47 -6.95
CA GLU A 23 -0.94 -13.89 -7.28
C GLU A 23 0.40 -14.58 -7.55
N ARG A 24 1.26 -13.97 -8.37
CA ARG A 24 2.58 -14.54 -8.67
C ARG A 24 3.50 -14.59 -7.46
N VAL A 25 3.51 -13.55 -6.64
CA VAL A 25 4.29 -13.53 -5.40
C VAL A 25 3.86 -14.69 -4.48
N GLU A 26 2.57 -14.99 -4.41
CA GLU A 26 2.08 -16.15 -3.66
C GLU A 26 2.60 -17.47 -4.23
N GLU A 27 2.51 -17.67 -5.55
CA GLU A 27 2.99 -18.88 -6.23
C GLU A 27 4.52 -19.08 -6.11
N ASP A 28 5.28 -17.98 -6.20
CA ASP A 28 6.73 -17.97 -6.15
C ASP A 28 7.28 -17.99 -4.71
N THR A 29 6.41 -17.94 -3.69
CA THR A 29 6.82 -18.04 -2.29
C THR A 29 7.15 -19.51 -1.95
N PRO A 30 8.39 -19.85 -1.56
CA PRO A 30 8.70 -21.19 -1.08
C PRO A 30 8.07 -21.41 0.30
N GLU A 31 6.81 -21.87 0.33
CA GLU A 31 6.01 -22.07 1.54
C GLU A 31 6.63 -23.06 2.54
N ALA A 32 7.50 -23.96 2.08
CA ALA A 32 8.04 -25.03 2.91
C ALA A 32 9.21 -24.62 3.82
N GLU A 33 9.84 -23.45 3.62
CA GLU A 33 11.10 -23.09 4.30
C GLU A 33 11.06 -21.73 5.01
N LEU A 34 10.18 -20.81 4.62
CA LEU A 34 10.17 -19.44 5.12
C LEU A 34 9.45 -19.32 6.47
N ARG A 35 10.11 -18.73 7.47
CA ARG A 35 9.53 -18.42 8.79
C ARG A 35 9.22 -16.93 8.93
N GLY A 36 8.53 -16.57 10.02
CA GLY A 36 8.34 -15.18 10.39
C GLY A 36 7.44 -14.40 9.43
N ILE A 37 7.78 -13.13 9.17
CA ILE A 37 6.95 -12.24 8.35
C ILE A 37 7.02 -12.61 6.86
N VAL A 38 8.17 -13.10 6.38
CA VAL A 38 8.38 -13.49 4.97
C VAL A 38 7.52 -14.69 4.60
N GLY A 39 7.42 -15.69 5.49
CA GLY A 39 6.51 -16.83 5.31
C GLY A 39 5.01 -16.47 5.34
N ARG A 40 4.65 -15.26 5.77
CA ARG A 40 3.26 -14.75 5.76
C ARG A 40 3.02 -13.71 4.69
N ALA A 41 4.02 -13.35 3.89
CA ALA A 41 3.96 -12.21 2.99
C ALA A 41 2.81 -12.31 1.98
N GLY A 42 2.57 -13.48 1.38
CA GLY A 42 1.42 -13.69 0.49
C GLY A 42 0.06 -13.50 1.16
N GLN A 43 -0.11 -13.93 2.41
CA GLN A 43 -1.34 -13.69 3.18
C GLN A 43 -1.53 -12.20 3.51
N VAL A 44 -0.44 -11.52 3.92
CA VAL A 44 -0.45 -10.09 4.23
C VAL A 44 -0.77 -9.26 2.99
N LEU A 45 -0.16 -9.58 1.85
CA LEU A 45 -0.43 -8.90 0.57
C LEU A 45 -1.88 -9.09 0.12
N ARG A 46 -2.45 -10.29 0.26
CA ARG A 46 -3.88 -10.52 -0.03
C ARG A 46 -4.81 -9.75 0.89
N GLY A 47 -4.50 -9.68 2.17
CA GLY A 47 -5.27 -8.87 3.12
C GLY A 47 -5.31 -7.41 2.71
N ALA A 48 -4.18 -6.86 2.27
CA ALA A 48 -4.07 -5.49 1.77
C ALA A 48 -4.67 -5.31 0.35
N ALA A 49 -4.73 -6.38 -0.46
CA ALA A 49 -5.25 -6.34 -1.83
C ALA A 49 -6.73 -5.94 -1.93
N VAL A 50 -7.49 -6.09 -0.84
CA VAL A 50 -8.91 -5.63 -0.76
C VAL A 50 -9.06 -4.15 -1.12
N HIS A 51 -8.03 -3.33 -0.88
CA HIS A 51 -8.05 -1.91 -1.21
C HIS A 51 -7.95 -1.64 -2.72
N LEU A 52 -7.50 -2.61 -3.53
CA LEU A 52 -7.51 -2.49 -4.99
C LEU A 52 -8.93 -2.47 -5.55
N ASP A 53 -9.89 -3.13 -4.89
CA ASP A 53 -11.30 -3.11 -5.31
C ASP A 53 -11.87 -1.70 -5.15
N THR A 54 -11.56 -1.04 -4.03
CA THR A 54 -11.94 0.37 -3.83
C THR A 54 -11.34 1.28 -4.89
N LEU A 55 -10.07 1.07 -5.27
CA LEU A 55 -9.47 1.83 -6.36
C LEU A 55 -10.16 1.52 -7.69
N ALA A 56 -10.44 0.25 -8.00
CA ALA A 56 -11.07 -0.16 -9.26
C ALA A 56 -12.46 0.47 -9.48
N ASP A 57 -13.23 0.63 -8.40
CA ASP A 57 -14.58 1.18 -8.42
C ASP A 57 -14.60 2.72 -8.33
N LEU A 58 -13.46 3.37 -8.10
CA LEU A 58 -13.35 4.82 -7.91
C LEU A 58 -13.67 5.58 -9.21
N ASP A 59 -14.70 6.44 -9.17
CA ASP A 59 -15.03 7.36 -10.25
C ASP A 59 -14.40 8.74 -10.01
N PHE A 60 -13.29 9.01 -10.70
CA PHE A 60 -12.55 10.27 -10.58
C PHE A 60 -13.34 11.52 -11.03
N SER A 61 -14.48 11.35 -11.71
CA SER A 61 -15.30 12.48 -12.17
C SER A 61 -16.30 12.98 -11.12
N SER A 62 -16.58 12.17 -10.10
CA SER A 62 -17.67 12.42 -9.14
C SER A 62 -17.30 12.19 -7.68
N ALA A 63 -16.23 11.43 -7.40
CA ALA A 63 -15.73 11.22 -6.05
C ALA A 63 -15.12 12.50 -5.45
N ASP A 64 -15.16 12.55 -4.12
CA ASP A 64 -14.57 13.64 -3.34
C ASP A 64 -13.03 13.60 -3.45
N PRO A 65 -12.33 14.74 -3.62
CA PRO A 65 -10.87 14.75 -3.75
C PRO A 65 -10.12 14.08 -2.60
N ASP A 66 -10.61 14.22 -1.36
CA ASP A 66 -9.98 13.63 -0.18
C ASP A 66 -10.15 12.10 -0.18
N GLU A 67 -11.32 11.62 -0.60
CA GLU A 67 -11.56 10.19 -0.82
C GLU A 67 -10.61 9.64 -1.90
N ILE A 68 -10.47 10.35 -3.02
CA ILE A 68 -9.56 9.95 -4.11
C ILE A 68 -8.12 9.86 -3.60
N LEU A 69 -7.65 10.87 -2.87
CA LEU A 69 -6.31 10.89 -2.28
C LEU A 69 -6.11 9.75 -1.29
N ARG A 70 -7.09 9.49 -0.42
CA ARG A 70 -7.03 8.39 0.56
C ARG A 70 -6.94 7.04 -0.15
N VAL A 71 -7.70 6.82 -1.20
CA VAL A 71 -7.67 5.56 -1.98
C VAL A 71 -6.34 5.39 -2.72
N LEU A 72 -5.85 6.45 -3.38
CA LEU A 72 -4.54 6.44 -4.06
C LEU A 72 -3.39 6.24 -3.06
N SER A 73 -3.47 6.87 -1.88
CA SER A 73 -2.50 6.72 -0.79
C SER A 73 -2.50 5.31 -0.20
N ARG A 74 -3.65 4.63 -0.15
CA ARG A 74 -3.69 3.22 0.25
C ARG A 74 -3.11 2.30 -0.82
N ALA A 75 -3.45 2.54 -2.09
CA ALA A 75 -2.98 1.74 -3.22
C ALA A 75 -1.44 1.73 -3.34
N GLN A 76 -0.78 2.84 -3.00
CA GLN A 76 0.68 2.93 -3.06
C GLN A 76 1.41 2.08 -2.01
N HIS A 77 0.74 1.57 -0.98
CA HIS A 77 1.38 0.73 0.03
C HIS A 77 1.68 -0.68 -0.50
N LEU A 78 0.80 -1.24 -1.33
CA LEU A 78 0.95 -2.61 -1.84
C LEU A 78 2.27 -2.88 -2.57
N PRO A 79 2.65 -2.11 -3.62
CA PRO A 79 3.92 -2.37 -4.28
C PRO A 79 5.12 -2.09 -3.36
N ARG A 80 5.01 -1.13 -2.41
CA ARG A 80 6.06 -0.90 -1.40
C ARG A 80 6.22 -2.09 -0.46
N MET A 81 5.13 -2.75 -0.09
CA MET A 81 5.19 -3.98 0.71
C MET A 81 5.90 -5.10 -0.03
N VAL A 82 5.64 -5.28 -1.33
CA VAL A 82 6.38 -6.26 -2.16
C VAL A 82 7.88 -5.96 -2.17
N LEU A 83 8.26 -4.68 -2.31
CA LEU A 83 9.67 -4.27 -2.21
C LEU A 83 10.28 -4.60 -0.86
N ALA A 84 9.59 -4.24 0.23
CA ALA A 84 10.05 -4.48 1.59
C ALA A 84 10.20 -5.98 1.88
N PHE A 85 9.20 -6.80 1.54
CA PHE A 85 9.29 -8.25 1.74
C PHE A 85 10.41 -8.87 0.92
N GLY A 86 10.62 -8.46 -0.33
CA GLY A 86 11.75 -8.94 -1.11
C GLY A 86 13.11 -8.54 -0.51
N GLN A 87 13.21 -7.35 0.11
CA GLN A 87 14.42 -6.93 0.85
C GLN A 87 14.65 -7.77 2.10
N VAL A 88 13.59 -8.06 2.87
CA VAL A 88 13.68 -8.93 4.06
C VAL A 88 14.06 -10.34 3.64
N LEU A 89 13.42 -10.90 2.61
CA LEU A 89 13.76 -12.22 2.04
C LEU A 89 15.23 -12.29 1.61
N HIS A 90 15.74 -11.22 0.97
CA HIS A 90 17.15 -11.15 0.61
C HIS A 90 18.07 -11.04 1.85
N HIS A 91 17.66 -10.29 2.87
CA HIS A 91 18.48 -10.08 4.06
C HIS A 91 18.55 -11.34 4.94
N GLU A 92 17.40 -11.93 5.25
CA GLU A 92 17.24 -13.04 6.19
C GLU A 92 17.65 -14.37 5.54
N GLU A 93 17.19 -14.62 4.31
CA GLU A 93 17.32 -15.93 3.66
C GLU A 93 18.34 -15.94 2.52
N LYS A 94 18.97 -14.79 2.22
CA LYS A 94 19.91 -14.61 1.09
C LYS A 94 19.30 -14.97 -0.27
N SER A 95 17.97 -15.02 -0.35
CA SER A 95 17.23 -15.38 -1.55
C SER A 95 17.02 -14.16 -2.45
N THR A 96 17.07 -14.38 -3.75
CA THR A 96 16.75 -13.38 -4.78
C THR A 96 15.49 -13.77 -5.57
N ALA A 97 14.70 -14.72 -5.06
CA ALA A 97 13.54 -15.26 -5.76
C ALA A 97 12.53 -14.16 -6.14
N TRP A 98 12.40 -13.13 -5.30
CA TRP A 98 11.45 -12.04 -5.50
C TRP A 98 12.00 -10.85 -6.29
N VAL A 99 13.25 -10.89 -6.76
CA VAL A 99 13.81 -9.78 -7.56
C VAL A 99 12.94 -9.45 -8.79
N PRO A 100 12.41 -10.43 -9.56
CA PRO A 100 11.48 -10.13 -10.66
C PRO A 100 10.21 -9.40 -10.19
N ALA A 101 9.58 -9.88 -9.11
CA ALA A 101 8.39 -9.26 -8.51
C ALA A 101 8.68 -7.83 -8.00
N GLN A 102 9.88 -7.58 -7.46
CA GLN A 102 10.30 -6.25 -7.03
C GLN A 102 10.47 -5.29 -8.21
N LEU A 103 10.99 -5.75 -9.34
CA LEU A 103 11.09 -4.90 -10.54
C LEU A 103 9.71 -4.52 -11.08
N GLU A 104 8.78 -5.47 -11.15
CA GLU A 104 7.38 -5.21 -11.54
C GLU A 104 6.68 -4.27 -10.55
N ALA A 105 6.94 -4.41 -9.25
CA ALA A 105 6.43 -3.47 -8.24
C ALA A 105 6.94 -2.03 -8.46
N ILE A 106 8.19 -1.84 -8.90
CA ILE A 106 8.74 -0.51 -9.26
C ILE A 106 7.99 0.06 -10.47
N GLU A 107 7.73 -0.76 -11.48
CA GLU A 107 6.95 -0.35 -12.65
C GLU A 107 5.53 0.07 -12.25
N LEU A 108 4.88 -0.68 -11.36
CA LEU A 108 3.54 -0.36 -10.85
C LEU A 108 3.53 0.90 -9.98
N ILE A 109 4.58 1.18 -9.21
CA ILE A 109 4.75 2.48 -8.53
C ILE A 109 4.82 3.62 -9.54
N SER A 110 5.54 3.43 -10.65
CA SER A 110 5.59 4.44 -11.71
C SER A 110 4.22 4.66 -12.35
N GLN A 111 3.46 3.59 -12.61
CA GLN A 111 2.10 3.69 -13.16
C GLN A 111 1.15 4.42 -12.22
N LEU A 112 1.21 4.12 -10.90
CA LEU A 112 0.40 4.83 -9.91
C LEU A 112 0.79 6.30 -9.79
N SER A 113 2.09 6.62 -9.86
CA SER A 113 2.56 8.00 -9.90
C SER A 113 2.02 8.74 -11.12
N THR A 114 2.03 8.11 -12.29
CA THR A 114 1.39 8.65 -13.50
C THR A 114 -0.10 8.90 -13.28
N LEU A 115 -0.84 7.94 -12.71
CA LEU A 115 -2.26 8.10 -12.39
C LEU A 115 -2.52 9.32 -11.49
N VAL A 116 -1.72 9.49 -10.42
CA VAL A 116 -1.82 10.63 -9.51
C VAL A 116 -1.57 11.94 -10.25
N GLN A 117 -0.52 12.01 -11.10
CA GLN A 117 -0.20 13.22 -11.87
C GLN A 117 -1.28 13.54 -12.91
N GLU A 118 -1.82 12.53 -13.60
CA GLU A 118 -2.93 12.68 -14.54
C GLU A 118 -4.18 13.21 -13.83
N TRP A 119 -4.52 12.64 -12.67
CA TRP A 119 -5.66 13.10 -11.87
C TRP A 119 -5.46 14.54 -11.40
N LEU A 120 -4.31 14.86 -10.81
CA LEU A 120 -4.00 16.22 -10.36
C LEU A 120 -4.06 17.24 -11.51
N ALA A 121 -3.54 16.90 -12.68
CA ALA A 121 -3.60 17.77 -13.86
C ALA A 121 -5.02 17.96 -14.40
N SER A 122 -5.89 16.96 -14.23
CA SER A 122 -7.30 17.03 -14.61
C SER A 122 -8.17 17.76 -13.56
N SER A 123 -7.74 17.73 -12.30
CA SER A 123 -8.37 18.43 -11.20
C SER A 123 -7.98 19.91 -11.22
N ALA A 124 -8.89 20.81 -10.84
CA ALA A 124 -8.53 22.22 -10.64
C ALA A 124 -7.75 22.47 -9.33
N LEU A 125 -7.26 21.40 -8.69
CA LEU A 125 -6.64 21.44 -7.37
C LEU A 125 -5.15 21.75 -7.50
N ASP A 126 -4.64 22.62 -6.61
CA ASP A 126 -3.20 22.84 -6.49
C ASP A 126 -2.59 21.68 -5.68
N PRO A 127 -1.66 20.89 -6.25
CA PRO A 127 -1.01 19.78 -5.55
C PRO A 127 -0.36 20.17 -4.22
N ARG A 128 0.01 21.46 -4.05
CA ARG A 128 0.64 21.97 -2.83
C ARG A 128 -0.34 22.23 -1.70
N GLN A 129 -1.63 22.40 -1.99
CA GLN A 129 -2.66 22.60 -0.97
C GLN A 129 -3.11 21.25 -0.39
N LEU A 130 -3.30 20.25 -1.25
CA LEU A 130 -3.70 18.89 -0.85
C LEU A 130 -2.64 18.16 0.00
N LEU A 131 -1.34 18.37 -0.29
CA LEU A 131 -0.27 17.75 0.50
C LEU A 131 -0.09 18.39 1.88
N GLY A 132 -0.57 19.62 2.09
CA GLY A 132 -0.55 20.26 3.41
C GLY A 132 -1.65 19.73 4.34
N GLU A 133 -2.82 19.39 3.79
CA GLU A 133 -3.97 18.90 4.58
C GLU A 133 -3.87 17.40 4.91
N LEU A 134 -3.24 16.59 4.04
CA LEU A 134 -2.98 15.17 4.32
C LEU A 134 -1.94 14.94 5.44
N ASP A 135 -0.95 15.82 5.60
CA ASP A 135 0.03 15.73 6.70
C ASP A 135 -0.65 16.00 8.05
N GLU A 136 -1.68 16.87 8.07
CA GLU A 136 -2.47 17.18 9.27
C GLU A 136 -3.46 16.05 9.62
N GLU A 137 -4.14 15.41 8.64
CA GLU A 137 -5.03 14.26 8.89
C GLU A 137 -4.29 12.98 9.35
N PHE A 138 -3.04 12.75 8.89
CA PHE A 138 -2.25 11.59 9.30
C PHE A 138 -1.65 11.73 10.71
N ASP A 139 -1.34 12.95 11.14
CA ASP A 139 -0.89 13.23 12.51
C ASP A 139 -2.05 13.12 13.53
N GLU A 140 -3.32 13.28 13.11
CA GLU A 140 -4.50 13.14 13.99
C GLU A 140 -4.98 11.69 14.19
N GLU A 141 -4.65 10.74 13.30
CA GLU A 141 -5.03 9.32 13.46
C GLU A 141 -4.08 8.51 14.37
N PHE A 142 -3.01 9.13 14.86
CA PHE A 142 -2.07 8.61 15.86
C PHE A 142 -2.07 9.49 17.12
N ASP A 143 -3.25 9.77 17.70
CA ASP A 143 -3.30 10.22 19.09
C ASP A 143 -2.77 9.08 19.98
N GLU A 144 -1.55 9.26 20.48
CA GLU A 144 -0.75 8.38 21.33
C GLU A 144 -1.32 8.20 22.75
N ASP A 145 -2.65 8.16 22.92
CA ASP A 145 -3.32 8.18 24.23
C ASP A 145 -4.10 6.88 24.53
N GLU A 146 -3.49 5.70 24.35
CA GLU A 146 -3.95 4.48 25.06
C GLU A 146 -2.82 3.44 25.24
N PHE A 147 -1.69 3.86 25.80
CA PHE A 147 -0.80 2.95 26.52
C PHE A 147 -0.59 3.52 27.93
N ASP A 148 -1.60 3.37 28.78
CA ASP A 148 -1.46 3.47 30.24
C ASP A 148 -0.59 2.29 30.72
N GLU A 149 0.74 2.45 30.61
CA GLU A 149 1.70 1.68 31.40
C GLU A 149 1.66 2.18 32.86
N ASP A 150 0.61 1.84 33.60
CA ASP A 150 0.67 1.88 35.06
C ASP A 150 1.18 0.54 35.60
N ASP A 151 2.51 0.52 35.65
CA ASP A 151 3.39 -0.43 36.28
C ASP A 151 3.26 -0.30 37.84
N GLU A 152 2.23 -0.92 38.44
CA GLU A 152 2.17 -1.11 39.90
C GLU A 152 2.39 -2.59 40.28
N LEU A 153 3.65 -3.04 40.24
CA LEU A 153 4.09 -4.20 41.00
C LEU A 153 4.43 -3.79 42.43
N GLU A 154 3.41 -3.51 43.25
CA GLU A 154 3.58 -3.44 44.71
C GLU A 154 3.61 -4.84 45.32
N GLY A 155 4.62 -5.05 46.16
CA GLY A 155 4.95 -6.33 46.79
C GLY A 155 3.87 -6.84 47.73
N GLY A 156 3.42 -8.07 47.49
CA GLY A 156 2.70 -8.88 48.46
C GLY A 156 3.65 -9.75 49.27
N GLU A 157 4.16 -9.21 50.38
CA GLU A 157 4.65 -10.03 51.51
C GLU A 157 3.58 -10.02 52.62
N ALA A 158 3.42 -11.17 53.28
CA ALA A 158 2.64 -11.48 54.50
C ALA A 158 1.30 -12.22 54.31
N THR A 159 1.30 -13.55 54.38
CA THR A 159 1.12 -14.33 55.63
C THR A 159 1.25 -15.82 55.40
#